data_AF-A0A840P4Q9-F1
#
_entry.id   AF-A0A840P4Q9-F1
#
_cell.length_a   1.000
_cell.length_b   1.000
_cell.length_c   1.000
_cell.angle_alpha   90.00
_cell.angle_beta   90.00
_cell.angle_gamma   90.00
#
_symmetry.space_group_name_H-M   'P 1'
#
loop_
_entity.id
_entity.type
_entity.pdbx_description
1 polymer ?
#
loop_
_entity_poly.entity_id
_entity_poly.type
_entity_poly.pdbx_seq_one_letter_code
_entity_poly.pdbx_strand_id
1 'polypeptide(L)'
;MGPSYGSRHHQAHALRMRIGDLARAAAAPGWSRLTVRRAQVGTLARTTVTRDGEPITVAGLDEPFQRLREVSWTEGAGTWFTCELTFTPGTRGYTGRVDDTDRPFEDTVPGLVALGELAAHPRDRVPPWLLDALPTAVPLPLPQQPGHRDTASWPGGGKPVPAISGELAYVPATRTTVGGFELVEERDRTTLVFTDGRAGHDRLICVGHGSAYWIARPEASGTNTGVRSITLDGAVLRFDLTTEAADAMWTGPTFEVRLDLPPDRLTALRAALGRVLAATSLKEALVGL
;
A
#
# COMPACT_ATOMS: atom_id res chain seq x y z
N MET A 1 11.56 -17.95 -22.91
CA MET A 1 10.57 -19.02 -23.13
C MET A 1 9.32 -18.68 -22.35
N GLY A 2 8.28 -18.15 -23.00
CA GLY A 2 6.99 -17.94 -22.33
C GLY A 2 6.35 -19.30 -22.03
N PRO A 3 5.65 -19.46 -20.89
CA PRO A 3 4.90 -20.68 -20.62
C PRO A 3 3.91 -20.93 -21.76
N SER A 4 3.96 -22.12 -22.37
CA SER A 4 3.05 -22.56 -23.43
C SER A 4 1.59 -22.32 -23.01
N TYR A 5 0.80 -21.67 -23.86
CA TYR A 5 -0.63 -21.34 -23.64
C TYR A 5 -1.47 -22.56 -23.21
N GLY A 6 -1.09 -23.77 -23.67
CA GLY A 6 -1.73 -25.02 -23.26
C GLY A 6 -1.57 -25.36 -21.78
N SER A 7 -0.50 -24.90 -21.12
CA SER A 7 -0.26 -25.16 -19.69
C SER A 7 -1.23 -24.42 -18.77
N ARG A 8 -1.53 -23.15 -19.06
CA ARG A 8 -2.43 -22.32 -18.24
C ARG A 8 -3.88 -22.80 -18.34
N HIS A 9 -4.34 -23.15 -19.54
CA HIS A 9 -5.68 -23.68 -19.72
C HIS A 9 -5.88 -25.02 -18.98
N HIS A 10 -4.91 -25.94 -19.08
CA HIS A 10 -4.95 -27.20 -18.34
C HIS A 10 -4.90 -26.97 -16.82
N GLN A 11 -4.08 -26.05 -16.34
CA GLN A 11 -4.01 -25.69 -14.92
C GLN A 11 -5.34 -25.11 -14.42
N ALA A 12 -5.93 -24.17 -15.16
CA ALA A 12 -7.22 -23.58 -14.83
C ALA A 12 -8.34 -24.63 -14.83
N HIS A 13 -8.33 -25.57 -15.79
CA HIS A 13 -9.26 -26.70 -15.82
C HIS A 13 -9.08 -27.60 -14.58
N ALA A 14 -7.85 -27.99 -14.25
CA ALA A 14 -7.55 -28.79 -13.07
C ALA A 14 -8.01 -28.14 -11.76
N LEU A 15 -7.87 -26.81 -11.63
CA LEU A 15 -8.34 -26.05 -10.48
C LEU A 15 -9.87 -26.05 -10.37
N ARG A 16 -10.60 -25.85 -11.48
CA ARG A 16 -12.07 -25.96 -11.51
C ARG A 16 -12.56 -27.36 -11.18
N MET A 17 -11.83 -28.38 -11.63
CA MET A 17 -12.08 -29.77 -11.27
C MET A 17 -11.89 -30.01 -9.77
N ARG A 18 -10.80 -29.50 -9.18
CA ARG A 18 -10.54 -29.59 -7.73
C ARG A 18 -11.64 -28.89 -6.91
N ILE A 19 -12.10 -27.72 -7.34
CA ILE A 19 -13.24 -27.01 -6.73
C ILE A 19 -14.51 -27.88 -6.77
N GLY A 20 -14.79 -28.49 -7.92
CA GLY A 20 -15.92 -29.41 -8.08
C GLY A 20 -15.82 -30.63 -7.17
N ASP A 21 -14.64 -31.24 -7.07
CA ASP A 21 -14.42 -32.42 -6.23
C ASP A 21 -14.61 -32.09 -4.74
N LEU A 22 -14.18 -30.91 -4.27
CA LEU A 22 -14.45 -30.42 -2.91
C LEU A 22 -15.95 -30.21 -2.67
N ALA A 23 -16.66 -29.57 -3.62
CA ALA A 23 -18.11 -29.35 -3.50
C ALA A 23 -18.90 -30.67 -3.50
N ARG A 24 -18.53 -31.62 -4.36
CA ARG A 24 -19.15 -32.95 -4.42
C ARG A 24 -18.92 -33.74 -3.13
N ALA A 25 -17.73 -33.68 -2.55
CA ALA A 25 -17.41 -34.37 -1.31
C ALA A 25 -18.24 -33.87 -0.11
N ALA A 26 -18.59 -32.58 -0.10
CA ALA A 26 -19.43 -31.99 0.94
C ALA A 26 -20.94 -32.18 0.71
N ALA A 27 -21.36 -32.49 -0.52
CA ALA A 27 -22.76 -32.66 -0.86
C ALA A 27 -23.26 -34.05 -0.40
N ALA A 28 -24.34 -34.06 0.39
CA ALA A 28 -25.03 -35.32 0.70
C ALA A 28 -25.54 -36.00 -0.59
N PRO A 29 -25.65 -37.34 -0.63
CA PRO A 29 -26.15 -38.06 -1.81
C PRO A 29 -27.52 -37.56 -2.30
N GLY A 30 -27.79 -37.71 -3.60
CA GLY A 30 -29.10 -37.40 -4.20
C GLY A 30 -29.28 -35.98 -4.73
N TRP A 31 -28.20 -35.19 -4.85
CA TRP A 31 -28.26 -33.84 -5.43
C TRP A 31 -28.39 -33.85 -6.96
N SER A 32 -29.03 -32.83 -7.53
CA SER A 32 -29.21 -32.66 -8.97
C SER A 32 -28.32 -31.57 -9.57
N ARG A 33 -27.94 -30.57 -8.76
CA ARG A 33 -27.07 -29.47 -9.15
C ARG A 33 -26.25 -28.96 -7.97
N LEU A 34 -24.97 -28.74 -8.21
CA LEU A 34 -24.11 -27.97 -7.32
C LEU A 34 -23.66 -26.70 -8.04
N THR A 35 -23.83 -25.55 -7.40
CA THR A 35 -23.31 -24.28 -7.90
C THR A 35 -22.35 -23.71 -6.87
N VAL A 36 -21.12 -23.44 -7.30
CA VAL A 36 -20.07 -22.80 -6.50
C VAL A 36 -19.81 -21.43 -7.11
N ARG A 37 -20.07 -20.37 -6.36
CA ARG A 37 -19.85 -18.99 -6.79
C ARG A 37 -18.84 -18.32 -5.87
N ARG A 38 -17.82 -17.69 -6.46
CA ARG A 38 -16.83 -16.86 -5.79
C ARG A 38 -16.95 -15.43 -6.27
N ALA A 39 -17.11 -14.50 -5.34
CA ALA A 39 -16.98 -13.06 -5.55
C ALA A 39 -15.70 -12.60 -4.85
N GLN A 40 -14.80 -11.89 -5.53
CA GLN A 40 -13.53 -11.47 -4.94
C GLN A 40 -12.97 -10.19 -5.58
N VAL A 41 -12.45 -9.30 -4.71
CA VAL A 41 -11.69 -8.08 -5.04
C VAL A 41 -10.54 -8.00 -4.03
N GLY A 42 -9.30 -8.04 -4.49
CA GLY A 42 -8.12 -8.05 -3.63
C GLY A 42 -8.21 -9.16 -2.57
N THR A 43 -8.09 -8.78 -1.31
CA THR A 43 -8.22 -9.67 -0.14
C THR A 43 -9.66 -9.91 0.30
N LEU A 44 -10.65 -9.15 -0.20
CA LEU A 44 -12.05 -9.33 0.12
C LEU A 44 -12.65 -10.41 -0.78
N ALA A 45 -13.16 -11.48 -0.17
CA ALA A 45 -13.75 -12.57 -0.93
C ALA A 45 -14.92 -13.22 -0.20
N ARG A 46 -15.91 -13.69 -0.97
CA ARG A 46 -17.06 -14.47 -0.50
C ARG A 46 -17.28 -15.66 -1.42
N THR A 47 -17.39 -16.86 -0.84
CA THR A 47 -17.75 -18.08 -1.57
C THR A 47 -19.11 -18.55 -1.09
N THR A 48 -20.01 -18.79 -2.02
CA THR A 48 -21.31 -19.42 -1.76
C THR A 48 -21.37 -20.73 -2.52
N VAL A 49 -21.77 -21.80 -1.83
CA VAL A 49 -22.04 -23.09 -2.44
C VAL A 49 -23.49 -23.44 -2.21
N THR A 50 -24.21 -23.74 -3.28
CA THR A 50 -25.61 -24.17 -3.20
C THR A 50 -25.77 -25.56 -3.81
N ARG A 51 -26.49 -26.42 -3.11
CA ARG A 51 -26.96 -27.73 -3.55
C ARG A 51 -28.45 -27.63 -3.82
N ASP A 52 -28.84 -27.76 -5.08
CA ASP A 52 -30.25 -27.67 -5.50
C ASP A 52 -30.93 -26.37 -5.02
N GLY A 53 -30.16 -25.28 -4.97
CA GLY A 53 -30.60 -23.97 -4.45
C GLY A 53 -30.35 -23.75 -2.96
N GLU A 54 -30.13 -24.82 -2.19
CA GLU A 54 -29.91 -24.74 -0.74
C GLU A 54 -28.44 -24.52 -0.39
N PRO A 55 -28.09 -23.55 0.47
CA PRO A 55 -26.70 -23.28 0.83
C PRO A 55 -26.08 -24.44 1.62
N ILE A 56 -24.82 -24.77 1.32
CA ILE A 56 -24.03 -25.76 2.05
C ILE A 56 -22.64 -25.20 2.38
N THR A 57 -22.03 -25.71 3.45
CA THR A 57 -20.66 -25.34 3.84
C THR A 57 -19.65 -26.30 3.22
N VAL A 58 -18.62 -25.75 2.58
CA VAL A 58 -17.53 -26.52 1.96
C VAL A 58 -16.20 -25.89 2.36
N ALA A 59 -15.34 -26.67 3.03
CA ALA A 59 -14.02 -26.21 3.45
C ALA A 59 -12.99 -26.32 2.31
N GLY A 60 -11.91 -25.53 2.38
CA GLY A 60 -10.76 -25.65 1.48
C GLY A 60 -10.94 -25.08 0.08
N LEU A 61 -11.98 -24.28 -0.17
CA LEU A 61 -12.23 -23.67 -1.48
C LEU A 61 -11.35 -22.44 -1.78
N ASP A 62 -10.82 -21.76 -0.75
CA ASP A 62 -10.09 -20.52 -0.92
C ASP A 62 -8.81 -20.67 -1.76
N GLU A 63 -7.97 -21.67 -1.45
CA GLU A 63 -6.70 -21.90 -2.15
C GLU A 63 -6.92 -22.20 -3.65
N PRO A 64 -7.79 -23.15 -4.06
CA PRO A 64 -8.10 -23.37 -5.47
C PRO A 64 -8.65 -22.13 -6.20
N PHE A 65 -9.50 -21.32 -5.57
CA PHE A 65 -10.02 -20.10 -6.19
C PHE A 65 -8.95 -19.02 -6.34
N GLN A 66 -8.10 -18.84 -5.33
CA GLN A 66 -6.99 -17.91 -5.40
C GLN A 66 -6.03 -18.27 -6.53
N ARG A 67 -5.65 -19.55 -6.62
CA ARG A 67 -4.85 -20.06 -7.75
C ARG A 67 -5.56 -19.91 -9.08
N LEU A 68 -6.87 -20.14 -9.13
CA LEU A 68 -7.66 -19.99 -10.36
C LEU A 68 -7.65 -18.54 -10.83
N ARG A 69 -7.77 -17.58 -9.91
CA ARG A 69 -7.71 -16.13 -10.20
C ARG A 69 -6.34 -15.73 -10.75
N GLU A 70 -5.26 -16.23 -10.17
CA GLU A 70 -3.88 -16.00 -10.61
C GLU A 70 -3.65 -16.49 -12.05
N VAL A 71 -4.07 -17.73 -12.37
CA VAL A 71 -3.88 -18.29 -13.72
C VAL A 71 -4.84 -17.70 -14.77
N SER A 72 -5.95 -17.11 -14.31
CA SER A 72 -6.92 -16.43 -15.18
C SER A 72 -6.53 -14.99 -15.49
N TRP A 73 -5.53 -14.44 -14.78
CA TRP A 73 -5.06 -13.08 -15.04
C TRP A 73 -4.42 -12.97 -16.43
N THR A 74 -4.82 -11.91 -17.13
CA THR A 74 -4.30 -11.53 -18.44
C THR A 74 -3.84 -10.08 -18.40
N GLU A 75 -2.67 -9.81 -18.95
CA GLU A 75 -2.12 -8.45 -19.05
C GLU A 75 -3.09 -7.54 -19.80
N GLY A 76 -3.32 -6.33 -19.28
CA GLY A 76 -4.28 -5.36 -19.81
C GLY A 76 -5.77 -5.66 -19.54
N ALA A 77 -6.16 -6.94 -19.41
CA ALA A 77 -7.55 -7.29 -19.07
C ALA A 77 -7.79 -7.45 -17.55
N GLY A 78 -6.76 -7.78 -16.79
CA GLY A 78 -6.88 -8.11 -15.38
C GLY A 78 -7.40 -9.55 -15.17
N THR A 79 -8.24 -9.73 -14.16
CA THR A 79 -8.88 -11.02 -13.82
C THR A 79 -10.36 -10.80 -13.48
N TRP A 80 -11.11 -11.90 -13.34
CA TRP A 80 -12.53 -11.87 -13.01
C TRP A 80 -12.80 -11.43 -11.58
N PHE A 81 -13.94 -10.76 -11.36
CA PHE A 81 -14.47 -10.41 -10.04
C PHE A 81 -15.46 -11.45 -9.51
N THR A 82 -16.22 -12.08 -10.40
CA THR A 82 -17.04 -13.23 -10.06
C THR A 82 -16.70 -14.44 -10.92
N CYS A 83 -16.71 -15.62 -10.30
CA CYS A 83 -16.60 -16.90 -10.98
C CYS A 83 -17.67 -17.84 -10.44
N GLU A 84 -18.46 -18.41 -11.33
CA GLU A 84 -19.51 -19.37 -11.02
C GLU A 84 -19.25 -20.67 -11.77
N LEU A 85 -19.26 -21.77 -11.05
CA LEU A 85 -19.08 -23.12 -11.57
C LEU A 85 -20.30 -23.95 -11.20
N THR A 86 -20.93 -24.56 -12.19
CA THR A 86 -22.06 -25.47 -11.99
C THR A 86 -21.67 -26.89 -12.37
N PHE A 87 -22.01 -27.83 -11.50
CA PHE A 87 -21.72 -29.26 -11.64
C PHE A 87 -23.03 -30.05 -11.62
N THR A 88 -23.08 -31.13 -12.40
CA THR A 88 -24.20 -32.07 -12.46
C THR A 88 -23.76 -33.45 -11.94
N PRO A 89 -24.67 -34.25 -11.38
CA PRO A 89 -24.35 -35.58 -10.89
C PRO A 89 -23.98 -36.51 -12.05
N GLY A 90 -23.21 -37.55 -11.75
CA GLY A 90 -22.83 -38.58 -12.73
C GLY A 90 -21.76 -38.16 -13.74
N THR A 91 -21.36 -36.88 -13.79
CA THR A 91 -20.26 -36.42 -14.63
C THR A 91 -19.21 -35.67 -13.82
N ARG A 92 -17.97 -35.73 -14.30
CA ARG A 92 -16.90 -34.86 -13.79
C ARG A 92 -16.91 -33.47 -14.41
N GLY A 93 -17.74 -33.23 -15.44
CA GLY A 93 -17.81 -31.95 -16.14
C GLY A 93 -18.34 -30.79 -15.29
N TYR A 94 -18.16 -29.58 -15.82
CA TYR A 94 -18.71 -28.35 -15.26
C TYR A 94 -19.08 -27.37 -16.37
N THR A 95 -20.02 -26.48 -16.10
CA THR A 95 -20.18 -25.22 -16.84
C THR A 95 -19.64 -24.08 -15.98
N GLY A 96 -18.96 -23.13 -16.61
CA GLY A 96 -18.32 -22.02 -15.91
C GLY A 96 -18.70 -20.68 -16.53
N ARG A 97 -19.00 -19.70 -15.68
CA ARG A 97 -19.18 -18.30 -16.05
C ARG A 97 -18.24 -17.45 -15.21
N VAL A 98 -17.64 -16.43 -15.82
CA VAL A 98 -16.89 -15.41 -15.11
C VAL A 98 -17.42 -14.04 -15.49
N ASP A 99 -17.30 -13.08 -14.58
CA ASP A 99 -17.60 -11.68 -14.82
C ASP A 99 -16.45 -10.83 -14.30
N ASP A 100 -15.95 -9.92 -15.13
CA ASP A 100 -14.84 -9.02 -14.87
C ASP A 100 -15.25 -7.54 -14.90
N THR A 101 -16.54 -7.26 -14.99
CA THR A 101 -17.08 -5.92 -15.19
C THR A 101 -18.04 -5.52 -14.07
N ASP A 102 -18.97 -6.40 -13.71
CA ASP A 102 -20.02 -6.10 -12.74
C ASP A 102 -19.48 -6.10 -11.29
N ARG A 103 -20.11 -5.28 -10.43
CA ARG A 103 -19.74 -5.19 -9.02
C ARG A 103 -20.05 -6.53 -8.32
N PRO A 104 -19.07 -7.18 -7.66
CA PRO A 104 -19.24 -8.53 -7.11
C PRO A 104 -19.96 -8.57 -5.75
N PHE A 105 -20.10 -7.43 -5.08
CA PHE A 105 -20.74 -7.29 -3.76
C PHE A 105 -21.77 -6.17 -3.78
N GLU A 106 -22.85 -6.31 -3.01
CA GLU A 106 -23.78 -5.20 -2.76
C GLU A 106 -23.14 -4.13 -1.87
N ASP A 107 -22.35 -4.57 -0.89
CA ASP A 107 -21.62 -3.72 0.04
C ASP A 107 -20.52 -2.90 -0.65
N THR A 108 -20.17 -1.75 -0.04
CA THR A 108 -19.06 -0.91 -0.48
C THR A 108 -17.73 -1.65 -0.33
N VAL A 109 -16.94 -1.69 -1.41
CA VAL A 109 -15.57 -2.23 -1.37
C VAL A 109 -14.65 -1.22 -0.68
N PRO A 110 -13.89 -1.60 0.37
CA PRO A 110 -12.94 -0.70 1.02
C PRO A 110 -11.86 -0.23 0.05
N GLY A 111 -11.48 1.05 0.08
CA GLY A 111 -10.56 1.59 -0.92
C GLY A 111 -9.17 0.97 -0.95
N LEU A 112 -8.62 0.57 0.20
CA LEU A 112 -7.36 -0.18 0.23
C LEU A 112 -7.46 -1.55 -0.47
N VAL A 113 -8.63 -2.19 -0.42
CA VAL A 113 -8.88 -3.46 -1.12
C VAL A 113 -8.95 -3.23 -2.63
N ALA A 114 -9.64 -2.17 -3.05
CA ALA A 114 -9.72 -1.77 -4.46
C ALA A 114 -8.33 -1.41 -5.03
N LEU A 115 -7.53 -0.66 -4.28
CA LEU A 115 -6.15 -0.33 -4.64
C LEU A 115 -5.27 -1.59 -4.75
N GLY A 116 -5.36 -2.50 -3.77
CA GLY A 116 -4.64 -3.77 -3.78
C GLY A 116 -5.01 -4.65 -4.97
N GLU A 117 -6.28 -4.67 -5.37
CA GLU A 117 -6.73 -5.38 -6.57
C GLU A 117 -6.06 -4.84 -7.84
N LEU A 118 -6.05 -3.52 -8.05
CA LEU A 118 -5.45 -2.91 -9.23
C LEU A 118 -3.93 -3.06 -9.27
N ALA A 119 -3.28 -3.06 -8.10
CA ALA A 119 -1.85 -3.31 -7.98
C ALA A 119 -1.50 -4.77 -8.33
N ALA A 120 -2.28 -5.74 -7.86
CA ALA A 120 -2.04 -7.17 -8.10
C ALA A 120 -2.49 -7.63 -9.50
N HIS A 121 -3.56 -7.05 -10.03
CA HIS A 121 -4.17 -7.40 -11.31
C HIS A 121 -4.44 -6.15 -12.16
N PRO A 122 -3.38 -5.51 -12.70
CA PRO A 122 -3.53 -4.33 -13.55
C PRO A 122 -4.42 -4.62 -14.75
N ARG A 123 -5.23 -3.62 -15.13
CA ARG A 123 -6.14 -3.66 -16.27
C ARG A 123 -6.26 -2.29 -16.92
N ASP A 124 -6.38 -2.26 -18.24
CA ASP A 124 -6.50 -1.05 -19.06
C ASP A 124 -7.88 -0.42 -18.91
N ARG A 125 -8.92 -1.27 -18.76
CA ARG A 125 -10.30 -0.84 -18.55
C ARG A 125 -10.75 -1.16 -17.13
N VAL A 126 -10.61 -0.18 -16.24
CA VAL A 126 -11.09 -0.30 -14.85
C VAL A 126 -12.60 -0.06 -14.79
N PRO A 127 -13.40 -0.96 -14.20
CA PRO A 127 -14.84 -0.71 -14.04
C PRO A 127 -15.10 0.54 -13.18
N PRO A 128 -16.15 1.34 -13.48
CA PRO A 128 -16.44 2.57 -12.74
C PRO A 128 -16.57 2.35 -11.23
N TRP A 129 -17.25 1.28 -10.81
CA TRP A 129 -17.43 1.00 -9.39
C TRP A 129 -16.13 0.75 -8.64
N LEU A 130 -15.08 0.28 -9.33
CA LEU A 130 -13.78 0.01 -8.72
C LEU A 130 -12.97 1.31 -8.61
N LEU A 131 -13.13 2.23 -9.57
CA LEU A 131 -12.59 3.60 -9.48
C LEU A 131 -13.27 4.38 -8.35
N ASP A 132 -14.60 4.30 -8.23
CA ASP A 132 -15.37 4.97 -7.18
C ASP A 132 -14.97 4.47 -5.78
N ALA A 133 -14.52 3.21 -5.69
CA ALA A 133 -14.06 2.62 -4.44
C ALA A 133 -12.65 3.06 -4.06
N LEU A 134 -11.84 3.57 -5.00
CA LEU A 134 -10.46 3.97 -4.70
C LEU A 134 -10.42 5.02 -3.59
N PRO A 135 -9.41 4.96 -2.70
CA PRO A 135 -9.30 5.94 -1.65
C PRO A 135 -9.00 7.31 -2.30
N THR A 136 -9.79 8.31 -1.95
CA THR A 136 -9.61 9.70 -2.43
C THR A 136 -8.28 10.32 -1.98
N ALA A 137 -7.65 9.72 -0.97
CA ALA A 137 -6.27 9.95 -0.59
C ALA A 137 -5.61 8.59 -0.33
N VAL A 138 -4.60 8.21 -1.11
CA VAL A 138 -3.84 6.96 -0.89
C VAL A 138 -3.16 7.04 0.48
N PRO A 139 -3.48 6.14 1.44
CA PRO A 139 -2.70 6.04 2.67
C PRO A 139 -1.34 5.45 2.32
N LEU A 140 -0.28 6.26 2.40
CA LEU A 140 1.09 5.74 2.43
C LEU A 140 1.42 5.30 3.87
N PRO A 141 2.11 4.15 4.07
CA PRO A 141 2.88 3.41 3.06
C PRO A 141 2.17 2.10 2.65
N LEU A 142 2.27 1.74 1.37
CA LEU A 142 2.15 0.34 0.98
C LEU A 142 3.31 -0.41 1.65
N PRO A 143 3.08 -1.53 2.36
CA PRO A 143 4.17 -2.31 2.93
C PRO A 143 5.10 -2.75 1.80
N GLN A 144 6.30 -2.18 1.78
CA GLN A 144 7.38 -2.77 1.00
C GLN A 144 7.62 -4.17 1.57
N GLN A 145 7.68 -5.16 0.69
CA GLN A 145 8.02 -6.51 1.11
C GLN A 145 9.33 -6.47 1.91
N PRO A 146 9.39 -7.07 3.11
CA PRO A 146 10.63 -7.18 3.86
C PRO A 146 11.59 -8.03 3.04
N GLY A 147 12.61 -7.41 2.46
CA GLY A 147 13.62 -8.12 1.67
C GLY A 147 14.44 -7.27 0.71
N HIS A 148 13.93 -6.13 0.24
CA HIS A 148 14.69 -5.28 -0.66
C HIS A 148 15.50 -4.22 0.10
N ARG A 149 16.64 -4.63 0.64
CA ARG A 149 17.72 -3.69 0.95
C ARG A 149 18.36 -3.27 -0.37
N ASP A 150 18.07 -2.06 -0.82
CA ASP A 150 18.86 -1.42 -1.86
C ASP A 150 20.20 -0.97 -1.26
N THR A 151 21.19 -1.83 -1.40
CA THR A 151 22.59 -1.42 -1.40
C THR A 151 23.15 -1.64 -2.80
N ALA A 152 23.62 -0.55 -3.40
CA ALA A 152 24.58 -0.50 -4.51
C ALA A 152 24.16 -1.16 -5.85
N SER A 153 23.78 -0.30 -6.79
CA SER A 153 24.12 -0.33 -8.22
C SER A 153 24.62 -1.66 -8.83
N TRP A 154 23.79 -2.37 -9.63
CA TRP A 154 24.26 -3.23 -10.74
C TRP A 154 23.26 -3.24 -11.92
N PRO A 155 23.73 -3.43 -13.17
CA PRO A 155 22.95 -3.43 -14.39
C PRO A 155 22.36 -4.81 -14.69
N GLY A 156 21.04 -4.89 -14.86
CA GLY A 156 20.42 -6.14 -15.28
C GLY A 156 18.90 -6.15 -15.11
N GLY A 157 18.19 -5.84 -16.18
CA GLY A 157 16.97 -6.57 -16.58
C GLY A 157 15.77 -6.62 -15.63
N GLY A 158 15.57 -5.64 -14.75
CA GLY A 158 14.26 -5.45 -14.12
C GLY A 158 13.24 -4.99 -15.17
N LYS A 159 12.18 -5.76 -15.39
CA LYS A 159 11.03 -5.29 -16.18
C LYS A 159 10.57 -3.94 -15.63
N PRO A 160 10.32 -2.93 -16.48
CA PRO A 160 9.83 -1.65 -15.99
C PRO A 160 8.52 -1.87 -15.22
N VAL A 161 8.43 -1.29 -14.03
CA VAL A 161 7.17 -1.11 -13.31
C VAL A 161 6.17 -0.51 -14.32
N PRO A 162 4.94 -1.03 -14.48
CA PRO A 162 4.00 -0.51 -15.46
C PRO A 162 3.83 0.99 -15.24
N ALA A 163 3.97 1.76 -16.32
CA ALA A 163 3.78 3.20 -16.27
C ALA A 163 2.34 3.47 -15.80
N ILE A 164 2.19 4.07 -14.62
CA ILE A 164 0.91 4.60 -14.18
C ILE A 164 0.61 5.79 -15.11
N SER A 165 -0.19 5.53 -16.13
CA SER A 165 -0.65 6.53 -17.09
C SER A 165 -1.87 7.24 -16.50
N GLY A 166 -1.63 8.45 -16.01
CA GLY A 166 -2.63 9.39 -15.47
C GLY A 166 -1.88 10.59 -14.91
N GLU A 167 -2.53 11.75 -14.82
CA GLU A 167 -1.97 12.89 -14.11
C GLU A 167 -1.88 12.51 -12.62
N LEU A 168 -0.72 12.00 -12.21
CA LEU A 168 -0.39 11.74 -10.82
C LEU A 168 -0.29 13.10 -10.12
N ALA A 169 -1.42 13.57 -9.60
CA ALA A 169 -1.43 14.67 -8.66
C ALA A 169 -0.83 14.17 -7.35
N TYR A 170 0.49 14.31 -7.23
CA TYR A 170 1.19 14.12 -5.97
C TYR A 170 0.58 15.09 -4.95
N VAL A 171 -0.07 14.56 -3.92
CA VAL A 171 -0.55 15.36 -2.79
C VAL A 171 0.54 15.28 -1.71
N PRO A 172 1.40 16.30 -1.61
CA PRO A 172 2.47 16.27 -0.64
C PRO A 172 1.97 16.12 0.79
N ALA A 173 2.74 15.42 1.62
CA ALA A 173 2.49 15.42 3.05
C ALA A 173 2.67 16.85 3.59
N THR A 174 1.59 17.45 4.06
CA THR A 174 1.64 18.79 4.67
C THR A 174 1.74 18.72 6.19
N ARG A 175 1.49 17.55 6.79
CA ARG A 175 1.52 17.37 8.25
C ARG A 175 1.92 15.97 8.70
N THR A 176 2.52 15.87 9.88
CA THR A 176 2.76 14.62 10.62
C THR A 176 2.58 14.83 12.13
N THR A 177 2.57 13.76 12.92
CA THR A 177 2.55 13.81 14.39
C THR A 177 3.69 12.97 14.95
N VAL A 178 4.36 13.47 15.98
CA VAL A 178 5.48 12.80 16.65
C VAL A 178 5.23 12.80 18.17
N GLY A 179 5.49 11.67 18.81
CA GLY A 179 5.30 11.46 20.25
C GLY A 179 6.60 11.45 21.04
N GLY A 180 7.74 11.57 20.36
CA GLY A 180 9.05 11.52 20.99
C GLY A 180 10.11 12.24 20.16
N PHE A 181 11.20 12.59 20.82
CA PHE A 181 12.45 12.95 20.15
C PHE A 181 13.65 12.48 20.97
N GLU A 182 14.74 12.22 20.27
CA GLU A 182 16.06 11.92 20.81
C GLU A 182 17.07 12.92 20.26
N LEU A 183 17.97 13.39 21.14
CA LEU A 183 19.10 14.21 20.77
C LEU A 183 20.36 13.35 20.87
N VAL A 184 21.04 13.17 19.75
CA VAL A 184 22.31 12.47 19.66
C VAL A 184 23.40 13.50 19.38
N GLU A 185 24.33 13.66 20.30
CA GLU A 185 25.48 14.55 20.16
C GLU A 185 26.75 13.73 19.92
N GLU A 186 27.40 14.01 18.80
CA GLU A 186 28.73 13.53 18.47
C GLU A 186 29.67 14.72 18.28
N ARG A 187 30.98 14.47 18.27
CA ARG A 187 32.04 15.49 18.36
C ARG A 187 31.80 16.73 17.48
N ASP A 188 31.33 16.55 16.25
CA ASP A 188 31.07 17.63 15.29
C ASP A 188 29.64 17.60 14.71
N ARG A 189 28.76 16.76 15.27
CA ARG A 189 27.42 16.49 14.72
C ARG A 189 26.37 16.50 15.82
N THR A 190 25.31 17.27 15.62
CA THR A 190 24.11 17.23 16.46
C THR A 190 22.95 16.67 15.64
N THR A 191 22.38 15.55 16.06
CA THR A 191 21.26 14.90 15.38
C THR A 191 20.05 14.88 16.29
N LEU A 192 18.92 15.32 15.76
CA LEU A 192 17.63 15.25 16.40
C LEU A 192 16.73 14.30 15.62
N VAL A 193 16.32 13.22 16.28
CA VAL A 193 15.48 12.16 15.70
C VAL A 193 14.10 12.27 16.31
N PHE A 194 13.08 12.51 15.49
CA PHE A 194 11.68 12.50 15.93
C PHE A 194 11.05 11.14 15.70
N THR A 195 10.33 10.63 16.69
CA THR A 195 9.67 9.32 16.66
C THR A 195 8.18 9.47 16.96
N ASP A 196 7.35 8.53 16.49
CA ASP A 196 5.91 8.53 16.76
C ASP A 196 5.54 7.86 18.11
N GLY A 197 6.54 7.51 18.93
CA GLY A 197 6.35 6.81 20.20
C GLY A 197 6.03 5.31 20.07
N ARG A 198 5.86 4.80 18.85
CA ARG A 198 5.79 3.35 18.58
C ARG A 198 7.19 2.85 18.27
N ALA A 199 7.57 1.71 18.84
CA ALA A 199 8.91 1.19 18.72
C ALA A 199 9.32 1.01 17.24
N GLY A 200 10.31 1.79 16.79
CA GLY A 200 11.05 1.53 15.55
C GLY A 200 10.71 2.38 14.32
N HIS A 201 9.88 3.42 14.42
CA HIS A 201 9.63 4.31 13.28
C HIS A 201 10.09 5.74 13.55
N ASP A 202 11.25 6.06 13.00
CA ASP A 202 11.68 7.44 12.82
C ASP A 202 10.66 8.14 11.89
N ARG A 203 10.39 9.42 12.13
CA ARG A 203 9.45 10.22 11.32
C ARG A 203 10.10 11.42 10.65
N LEU A 204 11.14 11.96 11.29
CA LEU A 204 11.90 13.09 10.81
C LEU A 204 13.27 13.08 11.49
N ILE A 205 14.32 13.38 10.74
CA ILE A 205 15.69 13.50 11.24
C ILE A 205 16.19 14.90 10.85
N CYS A 206 16.68 15.65 11.82
CA CYS A 206 17.37 16.92 11.61
C CYS A 206 18.82 16.76 12.06
N VAL A 207 19.77 17.05 11.19
CA VAL A 207 21.21 16.96 11.47
C VAL A 207 21.82 18.34 11.27
N GLY A 208 22.61 18.80 12.24
CA GLY A 208 23.53 19.92 12.10
C GLY A 208 24.96 19.40 12.17
N HIS A 209 25.79 19.77 11.21
CA HIS A 209 27.22 19.45 11.18
C HIS A 209 27.97 20.66 10.63
N GLY A 210 28.62 21.41 11.54
CA GLY A 210 29.22 22.75 11.38
C GLY A 210 28.95 23.47 10.04
N SER A 211 28.22 24.56 9.98
CA SER A 211 27.71 25.26 8.77
C SER A 211 26.72 24.49 7.88
N ALA A 212 26.77 23.15 7.80
CA ALA A 212 25.83 22.36 6.99
C ALA A 212 24.71 21.74 7.84
N TYR A 213 23.52 21.62 7.26
CA TYR A 213 22.38 20.94 7.86
C TYR A 213 21.82 19.86 6.94
N TRP A 214 21.00 18.98 7.49
CA TRP A 214 20.23 17.99 6.75
C TRP A 214 18.88 17.74 7.41
N ILE A 215 17.79 17.77 6.66
CA ILE A 215 16.46 17.39 7.13
C ILE A 215 15.95 16.26 6.25
N ALA A 216 15.56 15.14 6.84
CA ALA A 216 15.08 13.97 6.11
C ALA A 216 13.88 13.32 6.77
N ARG A 217 12.98 12.79 5.94
CA ARG A 217 11.97 11.84 6.39
C ARG A 217 12.45 10.43 6.06
N PRO A 218 12.30 9.47 6.98
CA PRO A 218 12.56 8.07 6.67
C PRO A 218 11.69 7.65 5.47
N GLU A 219 12.31 6.97 4.51
CA GLU A 219 11.75 6.60 3.19
C GLU A 219 11.80 7.70 2.10
N ALA A 220 12.03 8.98 2.44
CA ALA A 220 12.22 10.05 1.46
C ALA A 220 13.68 10.47 1.33
N SER A 221 14.01 11.19 0.25
CA SER A 221 15.27 11.92 0.19
C SER A 221 15.28 13.04 1.23
N GLY A 222 16.44 13.35 1.79
CA GLY A 222 16.58 14.54 2.63
C GLY A 222 17.00 15.76 1.82
N THR A 223 16.98 16.91 2.47
CA THR A 223 17.50 18.16 1.92
C THR A 223 18.51 18.81 2.87
N ASN A 224 19.55 19.41 2.30
CA ASN A 224 20.51 20.27 3.00
C ASN A 224 20.45 21.73 2.55
N THR A 225 19.48 22.07 1.71
CA THR A 225 19.27 23.43 1.19
C THR A 225 17.77 23.72 1.07
N GLY A 226 17.40 24.96 0.77
CA GLY A 226 16.00 25.32 0.49
C GLY A 226 15.06 25.35 1.70
N VAL A 227 15.57 25.20 2.93
CA VAL A 227 14.79 25.54 4.13
C VAL A 227 14.81 27.06 4.31
N ARG A 228 13.63 27.68 4.22
CA ARG A 228 13.43 29.14 4.36
C ARG A 228 13.20 29.55 5.80
N SER A 229 12.45 28.74 6.55
CA SER A 229 12.15 29.01 7.96
C SER A 229 11.92 27.72 8.72
N ILE A 230 12.25 27.73 10.01
CA ILE A 230 11.85 26.70 10.97
C ILE A 230 11.27 27.43 12.18
N THR A 231 10.03 27.11 12.55
CA THR A 231 9.34 27.76 13.67
C THR A 231 8.78 26.70 14.61
N LEU A 232 8.88 26.93 15.92
CA LEU A 232 8.28 26.09 16.95
C LEU A 232 7.29 26.92 17.77
N ASP A 233 6.02 26.85 17.41
CA ASP A 233 4.92 27.55 18.09
C ASP A 233 4.10 26.56 18.93
N GLY A 234 4.21 26.68 20.25
CA GLY A 234 3.62 25.73 21.20
C GLY A 234 4.05 24.29 20.92
N ALA A 235 3.11 23.49 20.44
CA ALA A 235 3.28 22.08 20.11
C ALA A 235 3.35 21.82 18.59
N VAL A 236 3.63 22.85 17.78
CA VAL A 236 3.73 22.73 16.32
C VAL A 236 5.10 23.21 15.85
N LEU A 237 5.86 22.28 15.28
CA LEU A 237 7.10 22.58 14.57
C LEU A 237 6.78 22.69 13.08
N ARG A 238 7.00 23.85 12.48
CA ARG A 238 6.74 24.11 11.05
C ARG A 238 8.04 24.36 10.30
N PHE A 239 8.12 23.76 9.11
CA PHE A 239 9.16 23.99 8.12
C PHE A 239 8.56 24.70 6.92
N ASP A 240 9.14 25.84 6.54
CA ASP A 240 8.88 26.46 5.25
C ASP A 240 10.03 26.14 4.31
N LEU A 241 9.71 25.52 3.18
CA LEU A 241 10.63 24.94 2.22
C LEU A 241 10.47 25.61 0.85
N THR A 242 11.52 25.62 0.04
CA THR A 242 11.37 25.81 -1.41
C THR A 242 10.68 24.59 -2.01
N THR A 243 10.12 24.73 -3.22
CA THR A 243 9.48 23.62 -3.92
C THR A 243 10.43 22.44 -4.09
N GLU A 244 11.70 22.70 -4.41
CA GLU A 244 12.71 21.65 -4.63
C GLU A 244 13.02 20.88 -3.33
N ALA A 245 13.12 21.59 -2.20
CA ALA A 245 13.34 20.97 -0.90
C ALA A 245 12.10 20.19 -0.42
N ALA A 246 10.90 20.72 -0.67
CA ALA A 246 9.64 20.05 -0.40
C ALA A 246 9.48 18.78 -1.23
N ASP A 247 9.81 18.83 -2.52
CA ASP A 247 9.80 17.68 -3.43
C ASP A 247 10.82 16.64 -3.00
N ALA A 248 12.04 17.04 -2.60
CA ALA A 248 13.04 16.11 -2.09
C ALA A 248 12.56 15.36 -0.84
N MET A 249 11.92 16.08 0.09
CA MET A 249 11.39 15.52 1.34
C MET A 249 10.05 14.81 1.21
N TRP A 250 9.45 14.83 0.02
CA TRP A 250 8.07 14.44 -0.20
C TRP A 250 7.10 15.12 0.80
N THR A 251 7.15 16.44 0.86
CA THR A 251 6.26 17.27 1.68
C THR A 251 5.72 18.46 0.90
N GLY A 252 4.82 19.23 1.53
CA GLY A 252 4.39 20.51 0.98
C GLY A 252 5.48 21.56 1.19
N PRO A 253 5.41 22.70 0.49
CA PRO A 253 6.27 23.86 0.78
C PRO A 253 6.12 24.34 2.22
N THR A 254 4.98 24.07 2.85
CA THR A 254 4.79 24.16 4.31
C THR A 254 4.55 22.76 4.85
N PHE A 255 5.39 22.35 5.80
CA PHE A 255 5.31 21.06 6.46
C PHE A 255 5.22 21.23 7.97
N GLU A 256 4.15 20.69 8.56
CA GLU A 256 3.88 20.79 10.00
C GLU A 256 4.11 19.47 10.73
N VAL A 257 4.82 19.53 11.84
CA VAL A 257 5.05 18.43 12.77
C VAL A 257 4.32 18.77 14.06
N ARG A 258 3.22 18.07 14.32
CA ARG A 258 2.50 18.17 15.60
C ARG A 258 3.24 17.35 16.65
N LEU A 259 3.55 17.99 17.76
CA LEU A 259 4.33 17.44 18.85
C LEU A 259 3.39 17.00 19.96
N ASP A 260 3.18 15.70 20.09
CA ASP A 260 2.47 15.12 21.24
C ASP A 260 3.48 14.89 22.38
N LEU A 261 3.99 16.00 22.91
CA LEU A 261 5.03 16.02 23.93
C LEU A 261 4.56 16.80 25.16
N PRO A 262 4.93 16.36 26.38
CA PRO A 262 4.65 17.16 27.57
C PRO A 262 5.47 18.46 27.57
N PRO A 263 5.05 19.51 28.31
CA PRO A 263 5.63 20.85 28.23
C PRO A 263 7.14 20.95 28.54
N ASP A 264 7.63 20.11 29.46
CA ASP A 264 9.04 19.99 29.81
C ASP A 264 9.86 19.45 28.62
N ARG A 265 9.32 18.47 27.89
CA ARG A 265 9.94 17.90 26.68
C ARG A 265 9.90 18.91 25.52
N LEU A 266 8.85 19.73 25.39
CA LEU A 266 8.81 20.83 24.41
C LEU A 266 9.92 21.87 24.69
N THR A 267 10.17 22.17 25.96
CA THR A 267 11.25 23.08 26.36
C THR A 267 12.62 22.51 26.00
N ALA A 268 12.83 21.21 26.26
CA ALA A 268 14.07 20.52 25.88
C ALA A 268 14.26 20.47 24.35
N LEU A 269 13.18 20.26 23.59
CA LEU A 269 13.21 20.28 22.13
C LEU A 269 13.61 21.65 21.60
N ARG A 270 13.05 22.74 22.14
CA ARG A 270 13.42 24.11 21.75
C ARG A 270 14.92 24.36 21.92
N ALA A 271 15.49 23.95 23.06
CA ALA A 271 16.93 24.06 23.31
C ALA A 271 17.78 23.18 22.36
N ALA A 272 17.29 21.98 22.03
CA ALA A 272 17.97 21.07 21.09
C ALA A 272 17.94 21.58 19.65
N LEU A 273 16.78 22.08 19.17
CA LEU A 273 16.66 22.73 17.86
C LEU A 273 17.56 23.96 17.76
N GLY A 274 17.60 24.79 18.81
CA GLY A 274 18.52 25.92 18.88
C GLY A 274 19.98 25.52 18.66
N ARG A 275 20.42 24.38 19.21
CA ARG A 275 21.77 23.85 19.00
C ARG A 275 22.00 23.34 17.57
N VAL A 276 21.07 22.54 17.04
CA VAL A 276 21.14 22.04 15.66
C VAL A 276 21.24 23.20 14.67
N LEU A 277 20.49 24.28 14.89
CA LEU A 277 20.44 25.42 13.98
C LEU A 277 21.58 26.42 14.19
N ALA A 278 22.03 26.63 15.43
CA ALA A 278 23.20 27.47 15.72
C ALA A 278 24.49 26.93 15.09
N ALA A 279 24.56 25.61 14.89
CA ALA A 279 25.69 24.95 14.22
C ALA A 279 25.68 25.13 12.70
N THR A 280 24.75 25.89 12.10
CA THR A 280 24.49 25.87 10.64
C THR A 280 24.31 27.27 10.04
N SER A 281 24.35 27.39 8.72
CA SER A 281 24.03 28.64 8.00
C SER A 281 22.56 29.08 8.10
N LEU A 282 21.69 28.28 8.72
CA LEU A 282 20.27 28.59 8.98
C LEU A 282 20.03 29.65 10.06
N LYS A 283 21.09 30.24 10.62
CA LYS A 283 21.01 31.21 11.72
C LYS A 283 20.07 32.39 11.42
N GLU A 284 19.94 32.77 10.14
CA GLU A 284 19.07 33.86 9.67
C GLU A 284 17.61 33.45 9.41
N ALA A 285 17.35 32.15 9.28
CA ALA A 285 16.01 31.59 9.01
C ALA A 285 15.21 31.29 10.30
N LEU A 286 15.72 31.75 11.45
CA LEU A 286 15.09 31.63 12.76
C LEU A 286 14.12 32.78 13.00
N VAL A 287 12.83 32.47 13.09
CA VAL A 287 11.80 33.43 13.51
C VAL A 287 11.00 32.83 14.68
N GLY A 288 11.16 33.38 15.88
CA GLY A 288 10.30 33.08 17.03
C GLY A 288 10.60 31.80 17.83
N LEU A 289 11.86 31.33 17.90
CA LEU A 289 12.28 30.30 18.87
C LEU A 289 12.48 30.85 20.28
#